data_AF-A0A521FA19-F1
#
_entry.id   AF-A0A521FA19-F1
#
_cell.length_a   1.000
_cell.length_b   1.000
_cell.length_c   1.000
_cell.angle_alpha   90.00
_cell.angle_beta   90.00
_cell.angle_gamma   90.00
#
_symmetry.space_group_name_H-M   'P 1'
#
loop_
_entity.id
_entity.type
_entity.pdbx_description
1 polymer ?
#
loop_
_entity_poly.entity_id
_entity_poly.type
_entity_poly.pdbx_seq_one_letter_code
_entity_poly.pdbx_strand_id
1 'polypeptide(L)'
;MAETVTLEQAKQYFNEYVLHSNAWDEADDKRKQKSLNNAERVLYRYYSEYDEQDANNMLPWEAVCEQALWMLRMNDAILQAEQGVMQVSADGVSVLTKGNATNRIAPEAKRIVADAKDTMGRVVWTVI
;
A
#
# COMPACT_ATOMS: atom_id res chain seq x y z
N MET A 1 14.05 -2.53 12.45
CA MET A 1 12.89 -2.75 11.57
C MET A 1 13.16 -4.06 10.86
N ALA A 2 12.43 -5.09 11.25
CA ALA A 2 12.37 -6.32 10.48
C ALA A 2 11.61 -6.00 9.19
N GLU A 3 12.12 -6.45 8.04
CA GLU A 3 11.46 -6.25 6.77
C GLU A 3 10.31 -7.25 6.66
N THR A 4 9.07 -6.75 6.72
CA THR A 4 7.86 -7.58 6.61
C THR A 4 7.68 -8.21 5.23
N VAL A 5 8.28 -7.63 4.19
CA VAL A 5 8.11 -8.08 2.80
C VAL A 5 9.38 -7.87 1.98
N THR A 6 9.82 -8.91 1.26
CA THR A 6 10.97 -8.81 0.35
C THR A 6 10.56 -8.29 -1.02
N LEU A 7 11.52 -7.76 -1.78
CA LEU A 7 11.28 -7.28 -3.15
C LEU A 7 10.80 -8.39 -4.09
N GLU A 8 11.30 -9.61 -3.94
CA GLU A 8 10.87 -10.78 -4.71
C GLU A 8 9.41 -11.15 -4.41
N GLN A 9 9.05 -11.17 -3.12
CA GLN A 9 7.69 -11.44 -2.67
C GLN A 9 6.72 -10.38 -3.17
N ALA A 10 7.09 -9.10 -3.08
CA ALA A 10 6.29 -8.01 -3.62
C ALA A 10 6.11 -8.14 -5.15
N LYS A 11 7.18 -8.48 -5.87
CA LYS A 11 7.12 -8.70 -7.33
C LYS A 11 6.16 -9.84 -7.68
N GLN A 12 6.22 -10.95 -6.96
CA GLN A 12 5.30 -12.07 -7.18
C GLN A 12 3.85 -11.63 -6.93
N TYR A 13 3.60 -10.95 -5.81
CA TYR A 13 2.27 -10.46 -5.46
C TYR A 13 1.68 -9.55 -6.54
N PHE A 14 2.44 -8.56 -7.02
CA PHE A 14 1.94 -7.65 -8.05
C PHE A 14 1.64 -8.37 -9.37
N ASN A 15 2.50 -9.30 -9.79
CA ASN A 15 2.30 -10.06 -11.02
C ASN A 15 1.06 -10.97 -10.98
N GLU A 16 0.74 -11.52 -9.82
CA GLU A 16 -0.35 -12.51 -9.67
C GLU A 16 -1.69 -11.87 -9.30
N TYR A 17 -1.69 -10.82 -8.47
CA TYR A 17 -2.90 -10.33 -7.80
C TYR A 17 -3.25 -8.87 -8.12
N VAL A 18 -2.37 -8.10 -8.77
CA VAL A 18 -2.59 -6.66 -8.97
C VAL A 18 -2.59 -6.27 -10.44
N LEU A 19 -3.78 -5.98 -10.96
CA LEU A 19 -3.97 -5.65 -12.38
C LEU A 19 -3.30 -4.34 -12.83
N HIS A 20 -3.18 -3.35 -11.95
CA HIS A 20 -2.72 -2.00 -12.29
C HIS A 20 -1.34 -1.69 -11.69
N SER A 21 -0.37 -2.60 -11.84
CA SER A 21 0.98 -2.50 -11.25
C SER A 21 1.96 -1.63 -12.03
N ASN A 22 1.58 -0.97 -13.13
CA ASN A 22 2.51 -0.25 -14.02
C ASN A 22 3.51 0.67 -13.29
N ALA A 23 3.08 1.43 -12.28
CA ALA A 23 3.96 2.31 -11.50
C ALA A 23 5.04 1.54 -10.71
N TRP A 24 4.76 0.29 -10.33
CA TRP A 24 5.76 -0.63 -9.82
C TRP A 24 6.66 -1.13 -10.94
N ASP A 25 6.11 -1.58 -12.06
CA ASP A 25 6.89 -2.17 -13.15
C ASP A 25 7.90 -1.19 -13.77
N GLU A 26 7.52 0.09 -13.87
CA GLU A 26 8.35 1.19 -14.37
C GLU A 26 9.40 1.68 -13.36
N ALA A 27 9.26 1.36 -12.07
CA ALA A 27 10.19 1.79 -11.04
C ALA A 27 11.46 0.92 -11.01
N ASP A 28 12.61 1.55 -10.80
CA ASP A 28 13.86 0.83 -10.51
C ASP A 28 13.82 0.13 -9.14
N ASP A 29 14.67 -0.87 -8.94
CA ASP A 29 14.71 -1.67 -7.71
C ASP A 29 14.97 -0.83 -6.45
N LYS A 30 15.72 0.27 -6.58
CA LYS A 30 15.99 1.18 -5.46
C LYS A 30 14.74 1.97 -5.08
N ARG A 31 13.94 2.42 -6.05
CA ARG A 31 12.63 3.06 -5.83
C ARG A 31 11.64 2.07 -5.25
N LYS A 32 11.58 0.84 -5.77
CA LYS A 32 10.76 -0.27 -5.26
C LYS A 32 11.04 -0.53 -3.78
N GLN A 33 12.30 -0.79 -3.44
CA GLN A 33 12.70 -1.03 -2.04
C GLN A 33 12.38 0.15 -1.14
N LYS A 34 12.66 1.39 -1.58
CA LYS A 34 12.32 2.59 -0.82
C LYS A 34 10.82 2.74 -0.59
N SER A 35 10.00 2.38 -1.58
CA SER A 35 8.55 2.45 -1.47
C SER A 35 8.02 1.45 -0.44
N LEU A 36 8.54 0.21 -0.43
CA LEU A 36 8.20 -0.80 0.58
C LEU A 36 8.59 -0.35 1.99
N ASN A 37 9.83 0.11 2.18
CA ASN A 37 10.31 0.57 3.49
C ASN A 37 9.51 1.78 4.01
N ASN A 38 9.07 2.66 3.11
CA ASN A 38 8.26 3.82 3.48
C ASN A 38 6.82 3.40 3.81
N ALA A 39 6.23 2.53 2.98
CA ALA A 39 4.91 1.98 3.20
C ALA A 39 4.79 1.29 4.57
N GLU A 40 5.75 0.44 4.90
CA GLU A 40 5.83 -0.24 6.20
C GLU A 40 5.83 0.77 7.36
N ARG A 41 6.74 1.76 7.32
CA ARG A 41 6.80 2.82 8.34
C ARG A 41 5.50 3.60 8.48
N VAL A 42 4.86 3.90 7.36
CA VAL A 42 3.59 4.65 7.34
C VAL A 42 2.48 3.80 7.97
N LEU A 43 2.38 2.52 7.62
CA LEU A 43 1.35 1.63 8.13
C LEU A 43 1.52 1.34 9.63
N TYR A 44 2.72 1.02 10.11
CA TYR A 44 2.98 0.80 11.54
C TYR A 44 2.76 2.06 12.38
N ARG A 45 3.02 3.25 11.83
CA ARG A 45 2.69 4.50 12.52
C ARG A 45 1.18 4.77 12.56
N TYR A 46 0.45 4.31 11.56
CA TYR A 46 -0.98 4.54 11.45
C TYR A 46 -1.78 3.52 12.29
N TYR A 47 -1.34 2.26 12.28
CA TYR A 47 -1.92 1.17 13.05
C TYR A 47 -0.99 0.79 14.21
N SER A 48 -0.94 1.66 15.22
CA SER A 48 -0.09 1.50 16.41
C SER A 48 -0.36 0.24 17.23
N GLU A 49 -1.48 -0.43 16.98
CA GLU A 49 -1.85 -1.70 17.60
C GLU A 49 -1.07 -2.91 17.08
N TYR A 50 -0.42 -2.81 15.91
CA TYR A 50 0.45 -3.86 15.38
C TYR A 50 1.90 -3.63 15.80
N ASP A 51 2.63 -4.71 16.00
CA ASP A 51 4.04 -4.69 16.40
C ASP A 51 4.91 -5.37 15.34
N GLU A 52 5.96 -4.67 14.89
CA GLU A 52 6.94 -5.20 13.95
C GLU A 52 7.80 -6.34 14.54
N GLN A 53 7.77 -6.52 15.86
CA GLN A 53 8.54 -7.52 16.60
C GLN A 53 7.71 -8.74 17.03
N ASP A 54 6.38 -8.64 17.03
CA ASP A 54 5.49 -9.74 17.41
C ASP A 54 4.94 -10.44 16.17
N ALA A 55 5.48 -11.62 15.86
CA ALA A 55 5.05 -12.44 14.72
C ALA A 55 3.54 -12.78 14.72
N ASN A 56 2.87 -12.74 15.88
CA ASN A 56 1.42 -12.98 15.98
C ASN A 56 0.58 -11.72 15.76
N ASN A 57 1.21 -10.54 15.74
CA ASN A 57 0.57 -9.24 15.62
C ASN A 57 1.33 -8.33 14.64
N MET A 58 1.86 -8.92 13.57
CA MET A 58 2.45 -8.19 12.44
C MET A 58 1.36 -7.73 11.48
N LEU A 59 1.62 -6.61 10.81
CA LEU A 59 0.77 -6.15 9.71
C LEU A 59 0.85 -7.16 8.54
N PRO A 60 -0.27 -7.40 7.83
CA PRO A 60 -0.26 -8.17 6.60
C PRO A 60 0.71 -7.55 5.59
N TRP A 61 1.61 -8.37 5.05
CA TRP A 61 2.64 -7.92 4.12
C TRP A 61 2.03 -7.44 2.79
N GLU A 62 0.87 -7.98 2.40
CA GLU A 62 0.08 -7.56 1.24
C GLU A 62 -0.37 -6.10 1.38
N ALA A 63 -0.71 -5.66 2.61
CA ALA A 63 -1.07 -4.27 2.87
C ALA A 63 0.13 -3.32 2.64
N VAL A 64 1.34 -3.78 2.96
CA VAL A 64 2.58 -3.04 2.69
C VAL A 64 2.81 -2.91 1.17
N CYS A 65 2.57 -3.97 0.40
CA CYS A 65 2.63 -3.91 -1.06
C CYS A 65 1.64 -2.88 -1.64
N GLU A 66 0.37 -2.94 -1.26
CA GLU A 66 -0.64 -2.00 -1.74
C GLU A 66 -0.31 -0.55 -1.39
N GLN A 67 0.17 -0.32 -0.16
CA GLN A 67 0.60 1.00 0.26
C GLN A 67 1.82 1.49 -0.54
N ALA A 68 2.80 0.63 -0.81
CA ALA A 68 3.98 0.98 -1.59
C ALA A 68 3.62 1.37 -3.03
N LEU A 69 2.77 0.58 -3.68
CA LEU A 69 2.27 0.86 -5.01
C LEU A 69 1.50 2.18 -5.06
N TRP A 70 0.67 2.45 -4.05
CA TRP A 70 -0.06 3.70 -3.95
C TRP A 70 0.86 4.92 -3.83
N MET A 71 1.95 4.80 -3.07
CA MET A 71 2.96 5.87 -2.95
C MET A 71 3.70 6.11 -4.27
N LEU A 72 4.01 5.05 -5.03
CA LEU A 72 4.62 5.19 -6.36
C LEU A 72 3.70 5.95 -7.31
N ARG A 73 2.42 5.56 -7.37
CA ARG A 73 1.41 6.23 -8.22
C ARG A 73 1.25 7.72 -7.89
N MET A 74 1.24 8.07 -6.59
CA MET A 74 1.17 9.47 -6.18
C MET A 74 2.38 10.27 -6.62
N ASN A 75 3.57 9.69 -6.50
CA ASN A 75 4.78 10.37 -6.93
C ASN A 75 4.77 10.65 -8.44
N ASP A 76 4.31 9.70 -9.25
CA ASP A 76 4.22 9.89 -10.69
C ASP A 76 3.14 10.91 -11.06
N ALA A 77 2.00 10.94 -10.35
CA ALA A 77 0.97 11.96 -10.52
C ALA A 77 1.46 13.37 -10.13
N ILE A 78 2.27 13.49 -9.07
CA ILE A 78 2.90 14.76 -8.67
C ILE A 78 3.87 15.23 -9.76
N LEU A 79 4.73 14.33 -10.26
CA LEU A 79 5.67 14.65 -11.33
C LEU A 79 4.96 15.08 -12.61
N GLN A 80 3.87 14.41 -12.99
CA GLN A 80 3.05 14.80 -14.14
C GLN A 80 2.41 16.18 -13.96
N ALA A 81 1.89 16.47 -12.76
CA ALA A 81 1.35 17.78 -12.44
C ALA A 81 2.42 18.88 -12.49
N GLU A 82 3.63 18.63 -11.98
CA GLU A 82 4.78 19.54 -12.07
C GLU A 82 5.23 19.78 -13.52
N GLN A 83 5.06 18.79 -14.40
CA GLN A 83 5.32 18.91 -15.84
C GLN A 83 4.16 19.60 -16.61
N GLY A 84 3.15 20.12 -15.91
CA GLY A 84 2.02 20.83 -16.51
C GLY A 84 0.93 19.91 -17.06
N VAL A 85 1.04 18.58 -16.86
CA VAL A 85 -0.01 17.62 -17.20
C VAL A 85 -1.04 17.63 -16.07
N MET A 86 -1.97 18.58 -16.13
CA MET A 86 -3.01 18.77 -15.11
C MET A 86 -4.20 17.81 -15.25
N GLN A 87 -4.31 17.09 -16.37
CA GLN A 87 -5.48 16.25 -16.65
C GLN A 87 -5.16 15.17 -17.69
N VAL A 88 -5.22 13.89 -17.30
CA VAL A 88 -5.35 12.78 -18.25
C VAL A 88 -6.83 12.37 -18.25
N SER A 89 -7.57 12.89 -19.23
CA SER A 89 -8.96 12.54 -19.46
C SER A 89 -9.01 11.24 -20.27
N ALA A 90 -9.19 10.09 -19.62
CA ALA A 90 -9.63 8.87 -20.29
C ALA A 90 -11.14 8.74 -20.09
N ASP A 91 -11.91 8.78 -21.18
CA ASP A 91 -13.36 8.49 -21.24
C ASP A 91 -14.25 9.21 -20.21
N GLY A 92 -14.09 10.53 -20.05
CA GLY A 92 -15.12 11.37 -19.43
C GLY A 92 -15.31 11.22 -17.90
N VAL A 93 -14.52 10.39 -17.22
CA VAL A 93 -14.50 10.33 -15.76
C VAL A 93 -13.48 11.32 -15.22
N SER A 94 -13.93 12.55 -14.95
CA SER A 94 -13.13 13.56 -14.28
C SER A 94 -13.03 13.21 -12.79
N VAL A 95 -11.92 12.59 -12.37
CA VAL A 95 -11.63 12.43 -10.95
C VAL A 95 -11.07 13.76 -10.44
N LEU A 96 -11.97 14.63 -9.93
CA LEU A 96 -11.55 15.75 -9.09
C LEU A 96 -10.91 15.16 -7.83
N THR A 97 -9.59 15.22 -7.72
CA THR A 97 -8.87 15.07 -6.46
C THR A 97 -9.13 16.33 -5.62
N LYS A 98 -10.31 16.40 -5.00
CA LYS A 98 -10.58 17.34 -3.92
C LYS A 98 -9.52 17.07 -2.85
N GLY A 99 -8.64 18.04 -2.62
CA GLY A 99 -7.49 17.98 -1.71
C GLY A 99 -7.87 17.71 -0.26
N ASN A 100 -8.33 16.50 0.02
CA ASN A 100 -8.37 15.95 1.35
C ASN A 100 -7.01 15.31 1.60
N ALA A 101 -6.18 15.99 2.40
CA ALA A 101 -4.93 15.47 2.97
C ALA A 101 -5.11 14.20 3.84
N THR A 102 -6.26 13.55 3.75
CA THR A 102 -6.82 12.58 4.70
C THR A 102 -6.65 11.14 4.26
N ASN A 103 -6.30 10.86 3.00
CA ASN A 103 -6.11 9.48 2.56
C ASN A 103 -4.64 9.10 2.48
N ARG A 104 -3.86 9.28 3.56
CA ARG A 104 -2.43 8.89 3.63
C ARG A 104 -2.16 7.39 3.49
N ILE A 105 -3.22 6.58 3.59
CA ILE A 105 -3.18 5.11 3.51
C ILE A 105 -4.01 4.68 2.31
N ALA A 106 -3.47 3.77 1.50
CA ALA A 106 -4.10 3.19 0.34
C ALA A 106 -5.44 2.52 0.73
N PRO A 107 -6.52 2.72 -0.05
CA PRO A 107 -7.81 2.09 0.22
C PRO A 107 -7.72 0.56 0.35
N GLU A 108 -6.97 -0.11 -0.54
CA GLU A 108 -6.80 -1.57 -0.48
C GLU A 108 -5.98 -2.00 0.75
N ALA A 109 -4.93 -1.27 1.11
CA ALA A 109 -4.19 -1.53 2.34
C ALA A 109 -5.10 -1.43 3.58
N LYS A 110 -6.03 -0.46 3.62
CA LYS A 110 -7.03 -0.37 4.69
C LYS A 110 -7.95 -1.59 4.73
N ARG A 111 -8.41 -2.05 3.57
CA ARG A 111 -9.30 -3.22 3.47
C ARG A 111 -8.59 -4.49 3.96
N ILE A 112 -7.36 -4.74 3.50
CA ILE A 112 -6.55 -5.89 3.93
C ILE A 112 -6.34 -5.88 5.45
N VAL A 113 -5.98 -4.73 6.02
CA VAL A 113 -5.80 -4.61 7.48
C VAL A 113 -7.11 -4.81 8.23
N ALA A 114 -8.26 -4.37 7.69
CA ALA A 114 -9.56 -4.59 8.31
C ALA A 114 -9.97 -6.08 8.27
N ASP A 115 -9.77 -6.75 7.14
CA ASP A 115 -10.07 -8.18 6.97
C ASP A 115 -9.20 -9.04 7.91
N ALA A 116 -7.92 -8.66 8.10
CA ALA A 116 -7.03 -9.31 9.05
C ALA A 116 -7.52 -9.17 10.50
N LYS A 117 -8.01 -7.99 10.89
CA LYS A 117 -8.59 -7.74 12.22
C LYS A 117 -9.84 -8.57 12.47
N ASP A 118 -10.75 -8.65 11.51
CA ASP A 118 -11.97 -9.47 11.63
C ASP A 118 -11.62 -10.96 11.78
N THR A 119 -10.60 -11.42 11.04
CA THR A 119 -10.11 -12.80 11.16
C THR A 119 -9.55 -13.08 12.56
N MET A 120 -8.72 -12.19 13.11
CA MET A 120 -8.22 -12.31 14.49
C MET A 120 -9.36 -12.28 15.52
N GLY A 121 -10.37 -11.42 15.32
CA GLY A 121 -11.53 -11.34 16.19
C GLY A 121 -12.36 -12.64 16.22
N ARG A 122 -12.50 -13.35 15.10
CA ARG A 122 -13.26 -14.61 15.02
C ARG A 122 -12.57 -15.80 15.68
N VAL A 123 -11.23 -15.86 15.64
CA VAL A 123 -10.47 -16.95 16.27
C VAL A 123 -10.63 -16.93 17.80
N VAL A 124 -10.75 -15.74 18.40
CA VAL A 124 -10.92 -15.58 19.86
C VAL A 124 -12.26 -16.14 20.37
N TRP A 125 -13.32 -16.15 19.55
CA TRP A 125 -14.64 -16.66 19.97
C TRP A 125 -14.88 -18.15 19.71
N THR A 126 -13.98 -18.83 18.99
CA THR A 126 -14.17 -20.25 18.61
C THR A 126 -13.55 -21.22 19.64
N VAL A 127 -12.93 -20.71 20.70
CA VAL A 127 -12.37 -21.52 21.79
C VAL A 127 -13.17 -21.26 23.08
N ILE A 128 -14.37 -21.85 23.17
CA ILE A 128 -15.12 -22.05 24.43
C ILE A 128 -15.76 -23.43 24.38
#